data_AF-A0A820JFE7-F1
#
_entry.id   AF-A0A820JFE7-F1
#
_cell.length_a   1.000
_cell.length_b   1.000
_cell.length_c   1.000
_cell.angle_alpha   90.00
_cell.angle_beta   90.00
_cell.angle_gamma   90.00
#
_symmetry.space_group_name_H-M   'P 1'
#
loop_
_entity.id
_entity.type
_entity.pdbx_description
1 polymer ?
#
loop_
_entity_poly.entity_id
_entity_poly.type
_entity_poly.pdbx_seq_one_letter_code
_entity_poly.pdbx_strand_id
1 'polypeptide(L)'
;MPYSNLTSLCSTRWTMRAESYNSLLINYELVQEALSTLIEEIGGPGIKANGLHEQINKFYFFFRLKLGYLLFSATEKLSRIIQSSSCCLQDVLSSAESLIRYFERIRDDINFKSFYTKILKENESLTDKPILARHRRPSKRYQSSSDSVEFSSCEEFYRQQYMESLGTVVNMLQNRFTQKNFKLLCNFEKFILYAANNSLDDSNDYFQSIMDFCYGDIDVEKLKVEALMIVDFFQSVIKTHQMNIKQITKISTICEIFNSCEVGKEMLKEYHKLTKLYLTIPVTTATAERTFSTYRLKTAILSTMTQSRLNHCLLPHMYKEKIDKIDPRQIASKFRSSNEKRQHFFGLIL
;
A
#
# COMPACT_ATOMS: atom_id res chain seq x y z
N MET A 1 -0.11 6.70 32.35
CA MET A 1 0.02 6.73 30.87
C MET A 1 -1.34 6.40 30.29
N PRO A 2 -1.85 7.10 29.26
CA PRO A 2 -3.17 6.79 28.72
C PRO A 2 -3.11 5.41 28.07
N TYR A 3 -3.89 4.47 28.59
CA TYR A 3 -4.03 3.14 28.01
C TYR A 3 -4.58 3.26 26.59
N SER A 4 -3.94 2.59 25.63
CA SER A 4 -4.40 2.58 24.24
C SER A 4 -5.20 1.31 23.97
N ASN A 5 -6.32 1.39 23.26
CA ASN A 5 -7.07 0.17 22.93
C ASN A 5 -6.25 -0.73 22.00
N LEU A 6 -6.25 -2.05 22.25
CA LEU A 6 -5.62 -3.01 21.35
C LEU A 6 -6.36 -2.99 20.01
N THR A 7 -5.61 -2.74 18.93
CA THR A 7 -6.17 -2.69 17.58
C THR A 7 -5.88 -3.97 16.82
N SER A 8 -6.88 -4.45 16.07
CA SER A 8 -6.72 -5.64 15.22
C SER A 8 -5.67 -5.41 14.14
N LEU A 9 -4.87 -6.44 13.87
CA LEU A 9 -4.02 -6.49 12.69
C LEU A 9 -4.88 -6.37 11.41
N CYS A 10 -4.43 -5.54 10.47
CA CYS A 10 -5.16 -5.29 9.23
C CYS A 10 -4.57 -6.10 8.09
N SER A 11 -5.22 -7.21 7.71
CA SER A 11 -4.75 -8.11 6.64
C SER A 11 -4.78 -7.51 5.23
N THR A 12 -5.45 -6.38 5.04
CA THR A 12 -5.69 -5.76 3.72
C THR A 12 -4.82 -4.55 3.45
N ARG A 13 -3.93 -4.16 4.37
CA ARG A 13 -2.98 -3.08 4.15
C ARG A 13 -1.66 -3.66 3.67
N TRP A 14 -1.01 -2.95 2.75
CA TRP A 14 0.32 -3.30 2.28
C TRP A 14 1.36 -3.36 3.42
N THR A 15 1.18 -2.55 4.46
CA THR A 15 1.97 -2.59 5.69
C THR A 15 1.07 -2.90 6.87
N MET A 16 1.54 -3.72 7.82
CA MET A 16 0.84 -3.92 9.08
C MET A 16 0.71 -2.59 9.82
N ARG A 17 -0.35 -2.43 10.63
CA ARG A 17 -0.53 -1.22 11.44
C ARG A 17 0.57 -1.16 12.49
N ALA A 18 1.49 -0.21 12.39
CA ALA A 18 2.51 0.00 13.40
C ALA A 18 1.88 0.36 14.74
N GLU A 19 0.72 1.02 14.72
CA GLU A 19 -0.09 1.32 15.89
C GLU A 19 -0.49 0.05 16.66
N SER A 20 -0.81 -1.06 15.99
CA SER A 20 -1.15 -2.32 16.68
C SER A 20 0.04 -2.89 17.46
N TYR A 21 1.24 -2.78 16.92
CA TYR A 21 2.47 -3.14 17.62
C TYR A 21 2.74 -2.19 18.79
N ASN A 22 2.56 -0.88 18.58
CA ASN A 22 2.77 0.13 19.61
C ASN A 22 1.78 -0.05 20.78
N SER A 23 0.50 -0.29 20.51
CA SER A 23 -0.50 -0.52 21.54
C SER A 23 -0.19 -1.75 22.39
N LEU A 24 0.29 -2.84 21.77
CA LEU A 24 0.72 -4.02 22.52
C LEU A 24 1.98 -3.76 23.34
N LEU A 25 2.91 -2.94 22.83
CA LEU A 25 4.12 -2.54 23.56
C LEU A 25 3.82 -1.63 24.76
N ILE A 26 2.85 -0.71 24.63
CA ILE A 26 2.45 0.18 25.73
C ILE A 26 1.72 -0.59 26.83
N ASN A 27 0.86 -1.53 26.45
CA ASN A 27 0.05 -2.31 27.40
C ASN A 27 0.68 -3.66 27.74
N TYR A 28 1.98 -3.85 27.53
CA TYR A 28 2.59 -5.18 27.57
C TYR A 28 2.38 -5.90 28.91
N GLU A 29 2.66 -5.20 30.02
CA GLU A 29 2.46 -5.68 31.39
C GLU A 29 0.99 -5.97 31.67
N LEU A 30 0.09 -5.06 31.29
CA LEU A 30 -1.35 -5.27 31.47
C LEU A 30 -1.88 -6.48 30.72
N VAL A 31 -1.34 -6.76 29.52
CA VAL A 31 -1.71 -7.94 28.75
C VAL A 31 -1.18 -9.20 29.44
N GLN A 32 0.01 -9.17 30.05
CA GLN A 32 0.52 -10.28 30.87
C GLN A 32 -0.38 -10.54 32.09
N GLU A 33 -0.77 -9.49 32.82
CA GLU A 33 -1.67 -9.59 33.97
C GLU A 33 -3.05 -10.11 33.54
N ALA A 34 -3.62 -9.56 32.46
CA ALA A 34 -4.91 -10.01 31.94
C ALA A 34 -4.87 -11.46 31.44
N LEU A 35 -3.76 -11.90 30.83
CA LEU A 35 -3.60 -13.30 30.46
C LEU A 35 -3.46 -14.18 31.70
N SER A 36 -2.79 -13.71 32.75
CA SER A 36 -2.65 -14.43 34.02
C SER A 36 -4.01 -14.67 34.69
N THR A 37 -4.88 -13.66 34.72
CA THR A 37 -6.24 -13.81 35.26
C THR A 37 -7.11 -14.74 34.40
N LEU A 38 -6.98 -14.68 33.07
CA LEU A 38 -7.73 -15.56 32.16
C LEU A 38 -7.28 -17.02 32.21
N ILE A 39 -6.07 -17.33 32.69
CA ILE A 39 -5.61 -18.72 32.88
C ILE A 39 -6.43 -19.43 33.96
N GLU A 40 -6.92 -18.69 34.95
CA GLU A 40 -7.74 -19.23 36.04
C GLU A 40 -9.15 -19.65 35.57
N GLU A 41 -9.58 -19.21 34.39
CA GLU A 41 -10.86 -19.62 33.81
C GLU A 41 -10.82 -21.08 33.29
N ILE A 42 -11.79 -21.87 33.73
CA ILE A 42 -11.92 -23.28 33.33
C ILE A 42 -12.46 -23.36 31.89
N GLY A 43 -11.69 -23.99 30.98
CA GLY A 43 -12.15 -24.37 29.66
C GLY A 43 -11.25 -23.91 28.52
N GLY A 44 -11.83 -23.84 27.31
CA GLY A 44 -11.11 -23.42 26.09
C GLY A 44 -10.43 -22.04 26.15
N PRO A 45 -11.01 -21.01 26.79
CA PRO A 45 -10.36 -19.72 26.97
C PRO A 45 -9.08 -19.78 27.80
N GLY A 46 -9.10 -20.45 28.96
CA GLY A 46 -7.93 -20.58 29.84
C GLY A 46 -6.76 -21.33 29.19
N ILE A 47 -7.04 -22.38 28.41
CA ILE A 47 -5.99 -23.11 27.66
C ILE A 47 -5.33 -22.19 26.61
N LYS A 48 -6.13 -21.40 25.89
CA LYS A 48 -5.61 -20.43 24.90
C LYS A 48 -4.82 -19.31 25.58
N ALA A 49 -5.35 -18.78 26.67
CA ALA A 49 -4.68 -17.74 27.47
C ALA A 49 -3.32 -18.24 27.96
N ASN A 50 -3.24 -19.48 28.46
CA ASN A 50 -2.00 -20.09 28.90
C ASN A 50 -0.95 -20.18 27.77
N GLY A 51 -1.36 -20.64 26.59
CA GLY A 51 -0.47 -20.70 25.43
C GLY A 51 0.04 -19.32 24.97
N LEU A 52 -0.81 -18.29 25.03
CA LEU A 52 -0.43 -16.91 24.71
C LEU A 52 0.48 -16.30 25.78
N HIS A 53 0.18 -16.56 27.06
CA HIS A 53 0.98 -16.12 28.20
C HIS A 53 2.41 -16.70 28.13
N GLU A 54 2.54 -18.00 27.81
CA GLU A 54 3.84 -18.63 27.62
C GLU A 54 4.62 -18.03 26.44
N GLN A 55 3.94 -17.53 25.40
CA GLN A 55 4.59 -16.86 24.28
C GLN A 55 5.04 -15.44 24.63
N ILE A 56 4.19 -14.68 25.32
CA ILE A 56 4.46 -13.29 25.69
C ILE A 56 5.61 -13.20 26.72
N ASN A 57 5.77 -14.22 27.56
CA ASN A 57 6.86 -14.26 28.54
C ASN A 57 8.21 -14.69 27.94
N LYS A 58 8.27 -15.06 26.66
CA LYS A 58 9.53 -15.40 25.98
C LYS A 58 10.18 -14.16 25.40
N PHE A 59 11.47 -13.96 25.69
CA PHE A 59 12.29 -12.90 25.10
C PHE A 59 12.17 -12.78 23.58
N TYR A 60 12.15 -13.93 22.90
CA TYR A 60 12.03 -13.99 21.45
C TYR A 60 10.79 -13.29 20.91
N PHE A 61 9.65 -13.38 21.61
CA PHE A 61 8.42 -12.69 21.22
C PHE A 61 8.58 -11.18 21.36
N PHE A 62 9.08 -10.72 22.51
CA PHE A 62 9.33 -9.31 22.78
C PHE A 62 10.30 -8.69 21.77
N PHE A 63 11.42 -9.37 21.50
CA PHE A 63 12.40 -8.95 20.50
C PHE A 63 11.75 -8.78 19.12
N ARG A 64 10.96 -9.76 18.68
CA ARG A 64 10.26 -9.73 17.39
C ARG A 64 9.18 -8.67 17.33
N LEU A 65 8.51 -8.39 18.45
CA LEU A 65 7.53 -7.33 18.55
C LEU A 65 8.19 -5.95 18.36
N LYS A 66 9.33 -5.71 19.03
CA LYS A 66 10.13 -4.49 18.86
C LYS A 66 10.70 -4.36 17.45
N LEU A 67 11.21 -5.45 16.89
CA LEU A 67 11.71 -5.48 15.51
C LEU A 67 10.59 -5.21 14.50
N GLY A 68 9.44 -5.84 14.67
CA GLY A 68 8.26 -5.59 13.86
C GLY A 68 7.81 -4.13 13.93
N TYR A 69 7.79 -3.54 15.13
CA TYR A 69 7.47 -2.12 15.29
C TYR A 69 8.46 -1.21 14.55
N LEU A 70 9.77 -1.48 14.63
CA LEU A 70 10.80 -0.74 13.90
C LEU A 70 10.55 -0.78 12.38
N LEU A 71 10.28 -1.96 11.82
CA LEU A 71 10.05 -2.14 10.38
C LEU A 71 8.72 -1.51 9.93
N PHE A 72 7.63 -1.79 10.64
CA PHE A 72 6.30 -1.35 10.24
C PHE A 72 6.06 0.14 10.47
N SER A 73 6.66 0.75 11.50
CA SER A 73 6.55 2.19 11.72
C SER A 73 7.18 3.03 10.61
N ALA A 74 8.29 2.55 10.04
CA ALA A 74 8.95 3.22 8.92
C ALA A 74 8.23 2.96 7.60
N THR A 75 7.85 1.71 7.31
CA THR A 75 7.12 1.36 6.07
C THR A 75 5.71 1.96 6.02
N GLU A 76 5.02 2.11 7.15
CA GLU A 76 3.70 2.74 7.20
C GLU A 76 3.73 4.20 6.74
N LYS A 77 4.82 4.94 7.02
CA LYS A 77 4.99 6.32 6.53
C LYS A 77 4.97 6.38 5.00
N LEU A 78 5.74 5.49 4.35
CA LEU A 78 5.75 5.37 2.90
C LEU A 78 4.38 4.94 2.35
N SER A 79 3.71 3.99 3.03
CA SER A 79 2.37 3.53 2.66
C SER A 79 1.34 4.67 2.66
N ARG A 80 1.42 5.59 3.63
CA ARG A 80 0.53 6.77 3.70
C ARG A 80 0.79 7.77 2.56
N ILE A 81 2.05 8.00 2.21
CA ILE A 81 2.42 8.88 1.08
C ILE A 81 1.85 8.33 -0.23
N ILE A 82 2.05 7.04 -0.47
CA ILE A 82 1.59 6.32 -1.66
C ILE A 82 0.07 6.30 -1.80
N GLN A 83 -0.66 6.32 -0.67
CA GLN A 83 -2.12 6.38 -0.66
C GLN A 83 -2.68 7.81 -0.73
N SER A 84 -1.84 8.83 -0.66
CA SER A 84 -2.29 10.22 -0.71
C SER A 84 -2.65 10.63 -2.14
N SER A 85 -3.74 11.39 -2.29
CA SER A 85 -4.26 11.81 -3.60
C SER A 85 -3.42 12.90 -4.28
N SER A 86 -2.47 13.49 -3.56
CA SER A 86 -1.66 14.64 -4.03
C SER A 86 -0.22 14.27 -4.37
N CYS A 87 0.16 13.00 -4.31
CA CYS A 87 1.54 12.57 -4.48
C CYS A 87 1.88 12.29 -5.94
N CYS A 88 3.04 12.80 -6.37
CA CYS A 88 3.65 12.55 -7.66
C CYS A 88 4.44 11.23 -7.62
N LEU A 89 4.61 10.54 -8.76
CA LEU A 89 5.33 9.26 -8.79
C LEU A 89 6.81 9.44 -8.42
N GLN A 90 7.42 10.57 -8.77
CA GLN A 90 8.78 10.91 -8.37
C GLN A 90 8.92 11.08 -6.85
N ASP A 91 7.93 11.70 -6.20
CA ASP A 91 7.90 11.82 -4.74
C ASP A 91 7.81 10.44 -4.08
N VAL A 92 7.02 9.53 -4.67
CA VAL A 92 6.93 8.14 -4.20
C VAL A 92 8.27 7.43 -4.31
N LEU A 93 8.95 7.51 -5.45
CA LEU A 93 10.24 6.84 -5.65
C LEU A 93 11.32 7.41 -4.74
N SER A 94 11.44 8.72 -4.65
CA SER A 94 12.42 9.37 -3.76
C SER A 94 12.16 9.04 -2.27
N SER A 95 10.89 8.94 -1.88
CA SER A 95 10.49 8.48 -0.55
C SER A 95 10.87 7.00 -0.32
N ALA A 96 10.68 6.14 -1.32
CA ALA A 96 11.06 4.73 -1.26
C ALA A 96 12.59 4.55 -1.18
N GLU A 97 13.36 5.29 -1.98
CA GLU A 97 14.82 5.30 -1.93
C GLU A 97 15.33 5.79 -0.57
N SER A 98 14.71 6.84 -0.02
CA SER A 98 15.04 7.35 1.32
C SER A 98 14.79 6.29 2.39
N LEU A 99 13.71 5.51 2.25
CA LEU A 99 13.39 4.40 3.16
C LEU A 99 14.37 3.23 3.01
N ILE A 100 14.77 2.90 1.78
CA ILE A 100 15.80 1.87 1.51
C ILE A 100 17.12 2.26 2.17
N ARG A 101 17.59 3.50 1.96
CA ARG A 101 18.81 4.03 2.59
C ARG A 101 18.72 4.04 4.11
N TYR A 102 17.54 4.32 4.67
CA TYR A 102 17.30 4.21 6.11
C TYR A 102 17.51 2.77 6.60
N PHE A 103 16.92 1.78 5.93
CA PHE A 103 17.06 0.38 6.32
C PHE A 103 18.47 -0.16 6.13
N GLU A 104 19.15 0.22 5.06
CA GLU A 104 20.56 -0.11 4.83
C GLU A 104 21.46 0.48 5.93
N ARG A 105 21.23 1.74 6.32
CA ARG A 105 21.99 2.38 7.40
C ARG A 105 21.80 1.72 8.75
N ILE A 106 20.61 1.23 9.08
CA ILE A 106 20.38 0.55 10.36
C ILE A 106 20.79 -0.92 10.33
N ARG A 107 21.08 -1.48 9.15
CA ARG A 107 21.56 -2.86 8.95
C ARG A 107 23.07 -2.94 9.20
N ASP A 108 23.49 -2.48 10.38
CA ASP A 108 24.88 -2.49 10.83
C ASP A 108 25.01 -3.17 12.19
N ASP A 109 26.17 -3.76 12.47
CA ASP A 109 26.45 -4.47 13.72
C ASP A 109 26.41 -3.54 14.94
N ILE A 110 26.83 -2.29 14.76
CA ILE A 110 26.80 -1.26 15.81
C ILE A 110 25.35 -0.93 16.19
N ASN A 111 24.51 -0.75 15.17
CA ASN A 111 23.09 -0.44 15.34
C ASN A 111 22.34 -1.63 15.95
N PHE A 112 22.67 -2.85 15.52
CA PHE A 112 22.15 -4.07 16.15
C PHE A 112 22.52 -4.13 17.64
N LYS A 113 23.78 -3.91 18.01
CA LYS A 113 24.21 -3.92 19.42
C LYS A 113 23.47 -2.88 20.26
N SER A 114 23.32 -1.67 19.74
CA SER A 114 22.54 -0.60 20.40
C SER A 114 21.06 -1.01 20.57
N PHE A 115 20.45 -1.58 19.54
CA PHE A 115 19.08 -2.07 19.58
C PHE A 115 18.90 -3.23 20.57
N TYR A 116 19.80 -4.21 20.53
CA TYR A 116 19.77 -5.39 21.39
C TYR A 116 19.99 -5.03 22.87
N THR A 117 20.96 -4.17 23.18
CA THR A 117 21.20 -3.68 24.56
C THR A 117 20.01 -2.88 25.10
N LYS A 118 19.34 -2.08 24.26
CA LYS A 118 18.11 -1.39 24.65
C LYS A 118 16.99 -2.38 24.98
N ILE A 119 16.81 -3.40 24.15
CA ILE A 119 15.81 -4.46 24.41
C ILE A 119 16.15 -5.22 25.68
N LEU A 120 17.42 -5.56 25.92
CA LEU A 120 17.85 -6.25 27.14
C LEU A 120 17.51 -5.43 28.40
N LYS A 121 17.78 -4.12 28.40
CA LYS A 121 17.42 -3.23 29.52
C LYS A 121 15.92 -3.15 29.73
N GLU A 122 15.14 -3.01 28.65
CA GLU A 122 13.68 -3.00 28.72
C GLU A 122 13.12 -4.36 29.15
N ASN A 123 13.86 -5.45 28.93
CA ASN A 123 13.43 -6.80 29.25
C ASN A 123 13.66 -7.22 30.70
N GLU A 124 14.54 -6.54 31.44
CA GLU A 124 14.96 -6.94 32.80
C GLU A 124 13.77 -7.13 33.76
N SER A 125 12.64 -6.46 33.52
CA SER A 125 11.42 -6.57 34.32
C SER A 125 10.25 -7.29 33.63
N LEU A 126 10.35 -7.65 32.35
CA LEU A 126 9.18 -8.01 31.51
C LEU A 126 9.13 -9.46 31.06
N THR A 127 10.25 -10.08 30.66
CA THR A 127 10.23 -11.44 30.10
C THR A 127 11.44 -12.28 30.52
N ASP A 128 11.39 -13.57 30.24
CA ASP A 128 12.47 -14.52 30.49
C ASP A 128 13.80 -14.07 29.85
N LYS A 129 14.92 -14.58 30.37
CA LYS A 129 16.24 -14.37 29.75
C LYS A 129 16.28 -14.92 28.32
N PRO A 130 17.12 -14.37 27.42
CA PRO A 130 17.28 -14.90 26.07
C PRO A 130 17.82 -16.34 26.11
N ILE A 131 16.97 -17.30 25.74
CA ILE A 131 17.33 -18.72 25.61
C ILE A 131 17.54 -19.04 24.13
N LEU A 132 18.60 -19.79 23.78
CA LEU A 132 18.78 -20.35 22.45
C LEU A 132 17.60 -21.28 22.12
N ALA A 133 16.95 -21.05 20.97
CA ALA A 133 15.91 -21.94 20.51
C ALA A 133 16.50 -23.36 20.36
N ARG A 134 15.87 -24.36 20.99
CA ARG A 134 16.32 -25.75 20.92
C ARG A 134 16.33 -26.19 19.45
N HIS A 135 17.51 -26.53 18.93
CA HIS A 135 17.67 -27.03 17.57
C HIS A 135 16.86 -28.32 17.40
N ARG A 136 15.78 -28.28 16.61
CA ARG A 136 15.08 -29.50 16.19
C ARG A 136 15.87 -30.10 15.04
N ARG A 137 16.60 -31.19 15.31
CA ARG A 137 17.27 -31.96 14.27
C ARG A 137 16.24 -32.33 13.19
N PRO A 138 16.45 -31.98 11.92
CA PRO A 138 15.55 -32.41 10.85
C PRO A 138 15.52 -33.94 10.81
N SER A 139 14.37 -34.51 10.42
CA SER A 139 14.23 -35.97 10.37
C SER A 139 15.30 -36.57 9.46
N LYS A 140 15.86 -37.73 9.83
CA LYS A 140 16.96 -38.40 9.09
C LYS A 140 16.73 -38.57 7.58
N ARG A 141 15.48 -38.54 7.11
CA ARG A 141 15.15 -38.63 5.66
C ARG A 141 15.60 -37.44 4.82
N TYR A 142 15.88 -36.28 5.43
CA TYR A 142 16.20 -35.04 4.72
C TYR A 142 17.64 -34.55 4.95
N GLN A 143 18.54 -35.42 5.41
CA GLN A 143 19.97 -35.09 5.53
C GLN A 143 20.64 -35.13 4.15
N SER A 144 20.29 -34.18 3.27
CA SER A 144 21.22 -33.72 2.24
C SER A 144 22.21 -32.77 2.91
N SER A 145 23.49 -32.91 2.61
CA SER A 145 24.65 -32.22 3.20
C SER A 145 24.57 -30.68 3.21
N SER A 146 23.67 -30.09 3.98
CA SER A 146 23.75 -28.68 4.35
C SER A 146 24.40 -28.61 5.72
N ASP A 147 25.58 -27.99 5.79
CA ASP A 147 26.18 -27.58 7.05
C ASP A 147 25.17 -26.70 7.79
N SER A 148 24.54 -27.27 8.83
CA SER A 148 23.65 -26.51 9.68
C SER A 148 24.49 -25.49 10.44
N VAL A 149 24.27 -24.20 10.19
CA VAL A 149 24.94 -23.10 10.91
C VAL A 149 24.67 -23.28 12.41
N GLU A 150 25.70 -23.69 13.15
CA GLU A 150 25.66 -23.72 14.61
C GLU A 150 25.86 -22.29 15.12
N PHE A 151 24.89 -21.76 15.86
CA PHE A 151 25.01 -20.45 16.49
C PHE A 151 25.83 -20.57 17.78
N SER A 152 26.93 -19.85 17.85
CA SER A 152 27.82 -19.83 19.02
C SER A 152 27.21 -19.07 20.21
N SER A 153 26.31 -18.10 19.97
CA SER A 153 25.65 -17.33 21.04
C SER A 153 24.19 -16.94 20.77
N CYS A 154 23.43 -16.65 21.82
CA CYS A 154 22.08 -16.06 21.73
C CYS A 154 22.09 -14.76 20.91
N GLU A 155 23.12 -13.94 21.10
CA GLU A 155 23.26 -12.65 20.41
C GLU A 155 23.42 -12.84 18.90
N GLU A 156 24.21 -13.82 18.46
CA GLU A 156 24.38 -14.14 17.04
C GLU A 156 23.07 -14.59 16.37
N PHE A 157 22.25 -15.37 17.09
CA PHE A 157 20.94 -15.78 16.58
C PHE A 157 19.99 -14.59 16.37
N TYR A 158 19.92 -13.67 17.33
CA TYR A 158 19.10 -12.45 17.20
C TYR A 158 19.68 -11.47 16.19
N ARG A 159 21.01 -11.42 16.05
CA ARG A 159 21.70 -10.66 15.01
C ARG A 159 21.32 -11.14 13.63
N GLN A 160 21.35 -12.44 13.39
CA GLN A 160 20.95 -13.00 12.10
C GLN A 160 19.50 -12.62 11.76
N GLN A 161 18.55 -12.77 12.71
CA GLN A 161 17.16 -12.39 12.47
C GLN A 161 16.99 -10.89 12.18
N TYR A 162 17.71 -10.04 12.91
CA TYR A 162 17.71 -8.60 12.66
C TYR A 162 18.19 -8.29 11.23
N MET A 163 19.33 -8.84 10.84
CA MET A 163 19.93 -8.62 9.51
C MET A 163 19.07 -9.18 8.37
N GLU A 164 18.53 -10.40 8.54
CA GLU A 164 17.65 -11.04 7.55
C GLU A 164 16.35 -10.28 7.38
N SER A 165 15.74 -9.82 8.48
CA SER A 165 14.49 -9.07 8.41
C SER A 165 14.65 -7.75 7.65
N LEU A 166 15.73 -7.01 7.94
CA LEU A 166 16.05 -5.76 7.24
C LEU A 166 16.40 -6.01 5.78
N GLY A 167 17.24 -7.02 5.49
CA GLY A 167 17.61 -7.40 4.13
C GLY A 167 16.41 -7.81 3.30
N THR A 168 15.47 -8.56 3.89
CA THR A 168 14.23 -8.96 3.24
C THR A 168 13.36 -7.76 2.90
N VAL A 169 13.20 -6.82 3.84
CA VAL A 169 12.41 -5.59 3.61
C VAL A 169 13.04 -4.72 2.53
N VAL A 170 14.36 -4.53 2.55
CA VAL A 170 15.09 -3.79 1.51
C VAL A 170 14.89 -4.43 0.14
N ASN A 171 15.09 -5.74 0.03
CA ASN A 171 14.91 -6.48 -1.22
C ASN A 171 13.45 -6.40 -1.72
N MET A 172 12.46 -6.49 -0.83
CA MET A 172 11.04 -6.31 -1.19
C MET A 172 10.75 -4.90 -1.72
N LEU A 173 11.32 -3.86 -1.10
CA LEU A 173 11.17 -2.48 -1.56
C LEU A 173 11.84 -2.27 -2.93
N GLN A 174 13.08 -2.73 -3.09
CA GLN A 174 13.81 -2.64 -4.37
C GLN A 174 13.05 -3.38 -5.49
N ASN A 175 12.68 -4.65 -5.29
CA ASN A 175 11.95 -5.43 -6.29
C ASN A 175 10.61 -4.80 -6.70
N ARG A 176 10.00 -4.01 -5.81
CA ARG A 176 8.73 -3.32 -6.11
C ARG A 176 8.95 -2.03 -6.90
N PHE A 177 9.88 -1.17 -6.47
CA PHE A 177 10.04 0.16 -7.04
C PHE A 177 11.03 0.23 -8.22
N THR A 178 11.86 -0.80 -8.42
CA THR A 178 12.80 -0.90 -9.56
C THR A 178 12.17 -1.57 -10.79
N GLN A 179 10.86 -1.84 -10.78
CA GLN A 179 10.18 -2.44 -11.93
C GLN A 179 10.20 -1.50 -13.14
N LYS A 180 10.36 -2.08 -14.34
CA LYS A 180 10.44 -1.32 -15.61
C LYS A 180 9.25 -0.37 -15.81
N ASN A 181 8.05 -0.81 -15.43
CA ASN A 181 6.82 -0.02 -15.58
C ASN A 181 6.84 1.27 -14.75
N PHE A 182 7.41 1.26 -13.54
CA PHE A 182 7.56 2.47 -12.72
C PHE A 182 8.50 3.47 -13.39
N LYS A 183 9.60 2.98 -13.99
CA LYS A 183 10.54 3.83 -14.73
C LYS A 183 9.87 4.49 -15.95
N LEU A 184 9.07 3.73 -16.71
CA LEU A 184 8.29 4.26 -17.83
C LEU A 184 7.33 5.36 -17.39
N LEU A 185 6.54 5.11 -16.34
CA LEU A 185 5.59 6.11 -15.81
C LEU A 185 6.29 7.35 -15.25
N CYS A 186 7.46 7.19 -14.63
CA CYS A 186 8.26 8.34 -14.20
C CYS A 186 8.76 9.17 -15.39
N ASN A 187 9.13 8.53 -16.49
CA ASN A 187 9.52 9.24 -17.71
C ASN A 187 8.33 10.02 -18.29
N PHE A 188 7.10 9.48 -18.19
CA PHE A 188 5.89 10.18 -18.65
C PHE A 188 5.66 11.44 -17.82
N GLU A 189 5.70 11.31 -16.50
CA GLU A 189 5.55 12.45 -15.59
C GLU A 189 6.63 13.51 -15.79
N LYS A 190 7.90 13.08 -15.91
CA LYS A 190 9.01 13.98 -16.22
C LYS A 190 8.77 14.73 -17.52
N PHE A 191 8.41 14.01 -18.58
CA PHE A 191 8.11 14.63 -19.88
C PHE A 191 7.01 15.68 -19.76
N ILE A 192 5.88 15.33 -19.14
CA ILE A 192 4.75 16.24 -18.92
C ILE A 192 5.22 17.50 -18.18
N LEU A 193 5.91 17.36 -17.04
CA LEU A 193 6.33 18.49 -16.22
C LEU A 193 7.47 19.31 -16.85
N TYR A 194 8.43 18.68 -17.53
CA TYR A 194 9.56 19.36 -18.14
C TYR A 194 9.14 20.10 -19.41
N ALA A 195 8.25 19.53 -20.21
CA ALA A 195 7.62 20.23 -21.34
C ALA A 195 6.89 21.49 -20.85
N ALA A 196 6.14 21.40 -19.75
CA ALA A 196 5.40 22.52 -19.20
C ALA A 196 6.31 23.67 -18.69
N ASN A 197 7.56 23.38 -18.31
CA ASN A 197 8.50 24.36 -17.75
C ASN A 197 9.66 24.71 -18.72
N ASN A 198 9.57 24.35 -20.00
CA ASN A 198 10.65 24.54 -20.99
C ASN A 198 12.01 23.97 -20.54
N SER A 199 11.99 22.85 -19.83
CA SER A 199 13.17 22.20 -19.24
C SER A 199 13.38 20.80 -19.83
N LEU A 200 12.91 20.56 -21.07
CA LEU A 200 13.10 19.28 -21.74
C LEU A 200 14.58 19.13 -22.13
N ASP A 201 15.20 18.06 -21.66
CA ASP A 201 16.51 17.64 -22.14
C ASP A 201 16.34 16.93 -23.51
N ASP A 202 17.34 16.98 -24.39
CA ASP A 202 17.40 16.26 -25.68
C ASP A 202 17.46 14.72 -25.54
N SER A 203 17.11 14.19 -24.37
CA SER A 203 17.14 12.76 -24.08
C SER A 203 16.00 12.04 -24.80
N ASN A 204 16.34 11.18 -25.76
CA ASN A 204 15.39 10.33 -26.50
C ASN A 204 14.63 9.32 -25.61
N ASP A 205 15.08 9.10 -24.38
CA ASP A 205 14.51 8.13 -23.44
C ASP A 205 13.02 8.39 -23.14
N TYR A 206 12.59 9.66 -23.10
CA TYR A 206 11.19 10.03 -22.86
C TYR A 206 10.28 9.54 -23.99
N PHE A 207 10.64 9.89 -25.22
CA PHE A 207 9.85 9.55 -26.41
C PHE A 207 9.87 8.06 -26.69
N GLN A 208 11.00 7.38 -26.45
CA GLN A 208 11.08 5.93 -26.57
C GLN A 208 10.16 5.24 -25.56
N SER A 209 10.15 5.70 -24.30
CA SER A 209 9.26 5.17 -23.27
C SER A 209 7.79 5.35 -23.65
N ILE A 210 7.43 6.51 -24.22
CA ILE A 210 6.06 6.82 -24.67
C ILE A 210 5.68 5.94 -25.86
N MET A 211 6.58 5.73 -26.82
CA MET A 211 6.37 4.82 -27.95
C MET A 211 6.14 3.38 -27.50
N ASP A 212 6.95 2.89 -26.57
CA ASP A 212 6.91 1.50 -26.12
C ASP A 212 5.60 1.16 -25.38
N PHE A 213 5.00 2.13 -24.68
CA PHE A 213 3.80 1.91 -23.86
C PHE A 213 2.50 2.40 -24.51
N CYS A 214 2.52 3.51 -25.24
CA CYS A 214 1.35 4.13 -25.86
C CYS A 214 1.24 3.81 -27.36
N TYR A 215 1.78 2.68 -27.81
CA TYR A 215 1.88 2.35 -29.23
C TYR A 215 0.53 2.47 -29.94
N GLY A 216 0.43 3.42 -30.88
CA GLY A 216 -0.79 3.68 -31.67
C GLY A 216 -1.83 4.57 -30.98
N ASP A 217 -1.69 4.84 -29.68
CA ASP A 217 -2.56 5.77 -28.96
C ASP A 217 -2.09 7.22 -29.07
N ILE A 218 -0.80 7.46 -29.29
CA ILE A 218 -0.24 8.82 -29.34
C ILE A 218 0.61 8.99 -30.60
N ASP A 219 0.40 10.11 -31.29
CA ASP A 219 1.26 10.53 -32.40
C ASP A 219 2.47 11.30 -31.84
N VAL A 220 3.62 10.63 -31.80
CA VAL A 220 4.85 11.12 -31.14
C VAL A 220 5.44 12.32 -31.87
N GLU A 221 5.31 12.38 -33.19
CA GLU A 221 5.81 13.52 -33.96
C GLU A 221 4.97 14.76 -33.71
N LYS A 222 3.64 14.62 -33.64
CA LYS A 222 2.77 15.72 -33.19
C LYS A 222 3.04 16.10 -31.74
N LEU A 223 3.24 15.12 -30.85
CA LEU A 223 3.52 15.37 -29.44
C LEU A 223 4.80 16.21 -29.25
N LYS A 224 5.86 15.95 -30.04
CA LYS A 224 7.09 16.76 -30.01
C LYS A 224 6.82 18.22 -30.34
N VAL A 225 6.01 18.48 -31.37
CA VAL A 225 5.63 19.85 -31.76
C VAL A 225 4.77 20.51 -30.67
N GLU A 226 3.77 19.79 -30.15
CA GLU A 226 2.91 20.29 -29.07
C GLU A 226 3.70 20.58 -27.78
N ALA A 227 4.72 19.78 -27.48
CA ALA A 227 5.59 19.98 -26.31
C ALA A 227 6.42 21.27 -26.38
N LEU A 228 6.74 21.76 -27.58
CA LEU A 228 7.39 23.07 -27.75
C LEU A 228 6.39 24.22 -27.58
N MET A 229 5.15 24.04 -28.04
CA MET A 229 4.10 25.07 -27.99
C MET A 229 3.48 25.24 -26.59
N ILE A 230 3.56 24.21 -25.75
CA ILE A 230 2.79 24.16 -24.50
C ILE A 230 3.19 25.24 -23.49
N VAL A 231 4.47 25.64 -23.50
CA VAL A 231 5.00 26.66 -22.60
C VAL A 231 4.32 28.00 -22.88
N ASP A 232 4.28 28.40 -24.15
CA ASP A 232 3.65 29.65 -24.57
C ASP A 232 2.15 29.63 -24.31
N PHE A 233 1.50 28.48 -24.58
CA PHE A 233 0.10 28.28 -24.27
C PHE A 233 -0.19 28.45 -22.78
N PHE A 234 0.53 27.76 -21.90
CA PHE A 234 0.35 27.85 -20.44
C PHE A 234 0.62 29.26 -19.92
N GLN A 235 1.67 29.94 -20.39
CA GLN A 235 1.92 31.32 -20.02
C GLN A 235 0.78 32.25 -20.43
N SER A 236 0.18 32.04 -21.60
CA SER A 236 -0.96 32.84 -22.07
C SER A 236 -2.20 32.64 -21.18
N VAL A 237 -2.51 31.39 -20.80
CA VAL A 237 -3.67 31.06 -19.95
C VAL A 237 -3.46 31.59 -18.54
N ILE A 238 -2.26 31.42 -17.97
CA ILE A 238 -1.90 31.92 -16.64
C ILE A 238 -2.06 33.44 -16.57
N LYS A 239 -1.60 34.18 -17.59
CA LYS A 239 -1.77 35.64 -17.69
C LYS A 239 -3.23 36.04 -17.83
N THR A 240 -3.97 35.37 -18.71
CA THR A 240 -5.38 35.67 -19.00
C THR A 240 -6.27 35.46 -17.78
N HIS A 241 -6.08 34.35 -17.07
CA HIS A 241 -6.87 33.98 -15.90
C HIS A 241 -6.27 34.45 -14.56
N GLN A 242 -5.20 35.25 -14.59
CA GLN A 242 -4.54 35.82 -13.40
C GLN A 242 -4.16 34.75 -12.34
N MET A 243 -3.66 33.61 -12.80
CA MET A 243 -3.25 32.52 -11.89
C MET A 243 -1.88 32.83 -11.29
N ASN A 244 -1.71 32.62 -9.97
CA ASN A 244 -0.43 32.81 -9.27
C ASN A 244 0.50 31.59 -9.41
N ILE A 245 0.82 31.19 -10.65
CA ILE A 245 1.66 30.02 -10.95
C ILE A 245 2.99 30.49 -11.54
N LYS A 246 4.10 30.27 -10.82
CA LYS A 246 5.46 30.56 -11.30
C LYS A 246 6.16 29.36 -11.92
N GLN A 247 5.88 28.16 -11.40
CA GLN A 247 6.45 26.91 -11.89
C GLN A 247 5.42 25.79 -11.72
N ILE A 248 5.33 24.92 -12.73
CA ILE A 248 4.39 23.80 -12.72
C ILE A 248 5.10 22.59 -12.12
N THR A 249 4.82 22.28 -10.87
CA THR A 249 5.42 21.14 -10.14
C THR A 249 4.47 19.95 -10.03
N LYS A 250 3.17 20.16 -10.23
CA LYS A 250 2.14 19.12 -10.07
C LYS A 250 1.31 18.99 -11.35
N ILE A 251 0.95 17.75 -11.66
CA ILE A 251 0.04 17.43 -12.77
C ILE A 251 -1.37 17.98 -12.52
N SER A 252 -1.77 18.15 -11.25
CA SER A 252 -3.05 18.80 -10.90
C SER A 252 -3.14 20.23 -11.45
N THR A 253 -2.03 20.98 -11.40
CA THR A 253 -1.95 22.34 -11.94
C THR A 253 -2.13 22.35 -13.46
N ILE A 254 -1.58 21.36 -14.16
CA ILE A 254 -1.79 21.19 -15.60
C ILE A 254 -3.26 20.94 -15.91
N CYS A 255 -3.93 20.12 -15.09
CA CYS A 255 -5.37 19.86 -15.24
C CYS A 255 -6.21 21.13 -15.02
N GLU A 256 -5.86 21.96 -14.05
CA GLU A 256 -6.52 23.25 -13.79
C GLU A 256 -6.37 24.21 -14.97
N ILE A 257 -5.18 24.28 -15.58
CA ILE A 257 -4.92 25.11 -16.76
C ILE A 257 -5.76 24.63 -17.95
N PHE A 258 -5.77 23.31 -18.23
CA PHE A 258 -6.59 22.77 -19.31
C PHE A 258 -8.09 22.94 -19.07
N ASN A 259 -8.57 22.82 -17.82
CA ASN A 259 -9.97 23.04 -17.50
C ASN A 259 -10.40 24.51 -17.58
N SER A 260 -9.45 25.44 -17.53
CA SER A 260 -9.71 26.87 -17.72
C SER A 260 -9.85 27.26 -19.19
N CYS A 261 -9.32 26.45 -20.12
CA CYS A 261 -9.35 26.72 -21.56
C CYS A 261 -9.65 25.46 -22.37
N GLU A 262 -10.92 25.26 -22.74
CA GLU A 262 -11.37 24.11 -23.54
C GLU A 262 -10.72 24.05 -24.92
N VAL A 263 -10.48 25.21 -25.56
CA VAL A 263 -9.84 25.29 -26.89
C VAL A 263 -8.41 24.75 -26.86
N GLY A 264 -7.70 24.91 -25.73
CA GLY A 264 -6.38 24.35 -25.52
C GLY A 264 -6.33 22.83 -25.59
N LYS A 265 -7.43 22.15 -25.24
CA LYS A 265 -7.52 20.68 -25.30
C LYS A 265 -7.55 20.15 -26.73
N GLU A 266 -8.10 20.92 -27.67
CA GLU A 266 -8.12 20.57 -29.10
C GLU A 266 -6.82 20.98 -29.78
N MET A 267 -6.23 22.12 -29.40
CA MET A 267 -4.95 22.58 -29.93
C MET A 267 -3.78 21.68 -29.52
N LEU A 268 -3.76 21.19 -28.28
CA LEU A 268 -2.70 20.35 -27.70
C LEU A 268 -3.25 18.95 -27.38
N LYS A 269 -3.78 18.31 -28.42
CA LYS A 269 -4.57 17.08 -28.29
C LYS A 269 -3.74 15.90 -27.82
N GLU A 270 -2.54 15.71 -28.36
CA GLU A 270 -1.68 14.59 -28.02
C GLU A 270 -1.11 14.74 -26.60
N TYR A 271 -0.72 15.96 -26.21
CA TYR A 271 -0.26 16.24 -24.86
C TYR A 271 -1.38 16.06 -23.82
N HIS A 272 -2.59 16.54 -24.11
CA HIS A 272 -3.75 16.33 -23.25
C HIS A 272 -4.11 14.84 -23.15
N LYS A 273 -4.02 14.10 -24.26
CA LYS A 273 -4.26 12.65 -24.29
C LYS A 273 -3.23 11.90 -23.44
N LEU A 274 -1.95 12.26 -23.53
CA LEU A 274 -0.89 11.72 -22.69
C LEU A 274 -1.16 12.00 -21.20
N THR A 275 -1.53 13.23 -20.86
CA THR A 275 -1.85 13.64 -19.49
C THR A 275 -3.03 12.82 -18.92
N LYS A 276 -4.08 12.64 -19.72
CA LYS A 276 -5.22 11.78 -19.35
C LYS A 276 -4.79 10.33 -19.15
N LEU A 277 -4.02 9.77 -20.07
CA LEU A 277 -3.55 8.39 -19.98
C LEU A 277 -2.73 8.18 -18.70
N TYR A 278 -1.80 9.08 -18.41
CA TYR A 278 -1.03 9.06 -17.17
C TYR A 278 -1.95 9.04 -15.92
N LEU A 279 -2.95 9.92 -15.86
CA LEU A 279 -3.89 9.99 -14.73
C LEU A 279 -4.79 8.77 -14.58
N THR A 280 -5.03 8.03 -15.66
CA THR A 280 -5.80 6.77 -15.60
C THR A 280 -5.01 5.60 -15.04
N ILE A 281 -3.68 5.68 -15.00
CA ILE A 281 -2.84 4.59 -14.53
C ILE A 281 -2.75 4.69 -13.00
N PRO A 282 -3.34 3.73 -12.26
CA PRO A 282 -3.29 3.79 -10.82
C PRO A 282 -1.85 3.50 -10.35
N VAL A 283 -1.23 4.45 -9.66
CA VAL A 283 0.07 4.25 -8.98
C VAL A 283 -0.01 3.13 -7.93
N THR A 284 -1.21 2.84 -7.45
CA THR A 284 -1.46 1.77 -6.47
C THR A 284 -2.68 0.95 -6.80
N THR A 285 -2.60 -0.34 -6.53
CA THR A 285 -3.75 -1.25 -6.53
C THR A 285 -4.66 -1.07 -5.32
N ALA A 286 -4.38 -0.13 -4.39
CA ALA A 286 -5.09 -0.02 -3.12
C ALA A 286 -6.61 0.20 -3.28
N THR A 287 -7.03 0.95 -4.30
CA THR A 287 -8.45 1.14 -4.65
C THR A 287 -9.10 -0.16 -5.15
N ALA A 288 -8.39 -0.89 -6.02
CA ALA A 288 -8.83 -2.20 -6.48
C ALA A 288 -8.85 -3.21 -5.33
N GLU A 289 -7.82 -3.27 -4.49
CA GLU A 289 -7.71 -4.13 -3.32
C GLU A 289 -8.79 -3.84 -2.27
N ARG A 290 -9.15 -2.57 -2.03
CA ARG A 290 -10.28 -2.22 -1.18
C ARG A 290 -11.58 -2.79 -1.75
N THR A 291 -11.75 -2.73 -3.06
CA THR A 291 -12.89 -3.33 -3.77
C THR A 291 -12.86 -4.86 -3.73
N PHE A 292 -11.70 -5.49 -3.84
CA PHE A 292 -11.56 -6.94 -3.67
C PHE A 292 -11.67 -7.38 -2.21
N SER A 293 -11.39 -6.51 -1.24
CA SER A 293 -11.57 -6.83 0.17
C SER A 293 -13.05 -7.05 0.50
N THR A 294 -13.96 -6.36 -0.20
CA THR A 294 -15.40 -6.59 -0.08
C THR A 294 -15.85 -7.85 -0.81
N TYR A 295 -15.05 -8.35 -1.77
CA TYR A 295 -15.20 -9.68 -2.38
C TYR A 295 -15.05 -10.83 -1.35
N ARG A 296 -14.47 -10.57 -0.16
CA ARG A 296 -14.51 -11.51 0.98
C ARG A 296 -15.94 -11.89 1.40
N LEU A 297 -16.97 -11.11 1.03
CA LEU A 297 -18.37 -11.52 1.18
C LEU A 297 -18.66 -12.87 0.51
N LYS A 298 -18.04 -13.15 -0.65
CA LYS A 298 -18.13 -14.46 -1.31
C LYS A 298 -17.57 -15.57 -0.41
N THR A 299 -16.38 -15.35 0.14
CA THR A 299 -15.67 -16.34 0.97
C THR A 299 -16.33 -16.53 2.34
N ALA A 300 -16.88 -15.46 2.93
CA ALA A 300 -17.40 -15.47 4.29
C ALA A 300 -18.86 -15.94 4.41
N ILE A 301 -19.71 -15.65 3.40
CA ILE A 301 -21.16 -15.87 3.52
C ILE A 301 -21.68 -16.89 2.49
N LEU A 302 -21.07 -17.04 1.30
CA LEU A 302 -21.66 -17.81 0.21
C LEU A 302 -20.62 -18.45 -0.73
N SER A 303 -20.07 -19.60 -0.32
CA SER A 303 -19.13 -20.39 -1.14
C SER A 303 -19.73 -20.94 -2.44
N THR A 304 -21.05 -20.90 -2.62
CA THR A 304 -21.78 -21.46 -3.77
C THR A 304 -22.31 -20.41 -4.77
N MET A 305 -21.99 -19.13 -4.62
CA MET A 305 -22.52 -18.10 -5.52
C MET A 305 -21.85 -18.09 -6.90
N THR A 306 -22.65 -18.07 -7.97
CA THR A 306 -22.15 -17.99 -9.35
C THR A 306 -21.46 -16.66 -9.62
N GLN A 307 -20.48 -16.65 -10.54
CA GLN A 307 -19.71 -15.46 -10.87
C GLN A 307 -20.60 -14.31 -11.40
N SER A 308 -21.65 -14.63 -12.16
CA SER A 308 -22.61 -13.63 -12.66
C SER A 308 -23.36 -12.95 -11.51
N ARG A 309 -23.90 -13.72 -10.55
CA ARG A 309 -24.60 -13.17 -9.39
C ARG A 309 -23.68 -12.30 -8.54
N LEU A 310 -22.41 -12.72 -8.39
CA LEU A 310 -21.41 -11.94 -7.68
C LEU A 310 -21.13 -10.58 -8.33
N ASN A 311 -20.94 -10.55 -9.64
CA ASN A 311 -20.73 -9.29 -10.37
C ASN A 311 -21.95 -8.36 -10.20
N HIS A 312 -23.17 -8.91 -10.28
CA HIS A 312 -24.40 -8.14 -10.07
C HIS A 312 -24.57 -7.60 -8.63
N CYS A 313 -24.01 -8.28 -7.62
CA CYS A 313 -24.01 -7.78 -6.24
C CYS A 313 -22.87 -6.79 -5.96
N LEU A 314 -21.71 -6.96 -6.60
CA LEU A 314 -20.54 -6.12 -6.39
C LEU A 314 -20.71 -4.74 -7.03
N LEU A 315 -21.31 -4.67 -8.23
CA LEU A 315 -21.56 -3.41 -8.93
C LEU A 315 -22.33 -2.39 -8.08
N PRO A 316 -23.42 -2.77 -7.39
CA PRO A 316 -24.08 -1.89 -6.44
C PRO A 316 -23.24 -1.42 -5.28
N HIS A 317 -22.39 -2.30 -4.75
CA HIS A 317 -21.50 -1.97 -3.67
C HIS A 317 -20.41 -0.97 -4.09
N MET A 318 -19.93 -1.07 -5.34
CA MET A 318 -18.93 -0.14 -5.89
C MET A 318 -19.53 1.24 -6.20
N TYR A 319 -20.75 1.28 -6.71
CA TYR A 319 -21.41 2.50 -7.16
C TYR A 319 -22.56 2.92 -6.25
N LYS A 320 -22.37 2.83 -4.92
CA LYS A 320 -23.40 3.20 -3.92
C LYS A 320 -24.00 4.57 -4.19
N GLU A 321 -23.15 5.58 -4.37
CA GLU A 321 -23.59 6.96 -4.63
C GLU A 321 -24.44 7.11 -5.92
N LYS A 322 -24.21 6.26 -6.93
CA LYS A 322 -25.03 6.26 -8.14
C LYS A 322 -26.35 5.53 -7.92
N ILE A 323 -26.35 4.47 -7.12
CA ILE A 323 -27.56 3.68 -6.83
C ILE A 323 -28.48 4.39 -5.85
N ASP A 324 -27.94 5.11 -4.86
CA ASP A 324 -28.72 5.90 -3.93
C ASP A 324 -29.53 6.99 -4.65
N LYS A 325 -29.11 7.37 -5.87
CA LYS A 325 -29.83 8.31 -6.76
C LYS A 325 -30.89 7.65 -7.63
N ILE A 326 -30.93 6.32 -7.72
CA ILE A 326 -31.90 5.60 -8.55
C ILE A 326 -33.16 5.35 -7.72
N ASP A 327 -34.31 5.79 -8.24
CA ASP A 327 -35.60 5.53 -7.59
C ASP A 327 -35.96 4.03 -7.66
N PRO A 328 -36.07 3.34 -6.51
CA PRO A 328 -36.43 1.92 -6.47
C PRO A 328 -37.80 1.64 -7.10
N ARG A 329 -38.72 2.62 -7.11
CA ARG A 329 -40.05 2.47 -7.72
C ARG A 329 -39.96 2.33 -9.24
N GLN A 330 -39.03 3.04 -9.88
CA GLN A 330 -38.79 2.92 -11.31
C GLN A 330 -38.20 1.55 -11.68
N ILE A 331 -37.30 1.03 -10.84
CA ILE A 331 -36.74 -0.32 -11.02
C ILE A 331 -37.86 -1.37 -10.90
N ALA A 332 -38.71 -1.26 -9.88
CA ALA A 332 -39.82 -2.17 -9.67
C ALA A 332 -40.83 -2.14 -10.83
N SER A 333 -41.15 -0.94 -11.34
CA SER A 333 -42.02 -0.77 -12.51
C SER A 333 -41.43 -1.42 -13.77
N LYS A 334 -40.14 -1.21 -14.05
CA LYS A 334 -39.44 -1.89 -15.17
C LYS A 334 -39.38 -3.40 -14.99
N PHE A 335 -39.14 -3.88 -13.76
CA PHE A 335 -39.12 -5.31 -13.47
C PHE A 335 -40.48 -5.96 -13.70
N ARG A 336 -41.57 -5.26 -13.34
CA ARG A 336 -42.95 -5.65 -13.57
C ARG A 336 -43.26 -5.75 -15.06
N SER A 337 -42.95 -4.71 -15.84
CA SER A 337 -43.26 -4.65 -17.27
C SER A 337 -42.45 -5.62 -18.13
N SER A 338 -41.37 -6.20 -17.59
CA SER A 338 -40.52 -7.15 -18.30
C SER A 338 -41.14 -8.55 -18.49
N ASN A 339 -42.22 -8.90 -17.77
CA ASN A 339 -42.87 -10.21 -17.90
C ASN A 339 -44.34 -10.15 -17.41
N GLU A 340 -45.29 -10.62 -18.23
CA GLU A 340 -46.72 -10.65 -17.90
C GLU A 340 -47.03 -11.39 -16.58
N LYS A 341 -46.30 -12.48 -16.29
CA LYS A 341 -46.45 -13.20 -15.01
C LYS A 341 -46.03 -12.35 -13.80
N ARG A 342 -45.00 -11.50 -13.97
CA ARG A 342 -44.56 -10.55 -12.93
C ARG A 342 -45.56 -9.40 -12.78
N GLN A 343 -46.17 -8.97 -13.88
CA GLN A 343 -47.20 -7.94 -13.87
C GLN A 343 -48.45 -8.36 -13.11
N HIS A 344 -48.84 -9.63 -13.23
CA HIS A 344 -49.96 -10.20 -12.51
C HIS A 344 -49.66 -10.40 -11.01
N PHE A 345 -48.47 -10.91 -10.66
CA PHE A 345 -48.09 -11.18 -9.26
C PHE A 345 -47.75 -9.92 -8.45
N PHE A 346 -46.96 -9.00 -9.02
CA PHE A 346 -46.50 -7.79 -8.34
C PHE A 346 -47.36 -6.57 -8.65
N GLY A 347 -48.51 -6.77 -9.29
CA GLY A 347 -49.33 -5.66 -9.79
C GLY A 347 -50.11 -4.88 -8.75
N LEU A 348 -50.20 -5.40 -7.53
CA LEU A 348 -50.96 -4.83 -6.42
C LEU A 348 -50.08 -4.14 -5.37
N ILE A 349 -48.75 -4.20 -5.49
CA ILE A 349 -47.83 -3.68 -4.48
C ILE A 349 -46.89 -2.67 -5.13
N LEU A 350 -47.29 -1.39 -5.10
CA LEU A 350 -46.46 -0.22 -4.85
C LEU A 350 -47.31 1.04 -4.69
#